data_AF-A0AB73TK69-F1
#
_entry.id   AF-A0AB73TK69-F1
#
_cell.length_a   1.000
_cell.length_b   1.000
_cell.length_c   1.000
_cell.angle_alpha   90.00
_cell.angle_beta   90.00
_cell.angle_gamma   90.00
#
_symmetry.space_group_name_H-M   'P 1'
#
loop_
_entity.id
_entity.type
_entity.pdbx_description
1 polymer ?
#
loop_
_entity_poly.entity_id
_entity_poly.type
_entity_poly.pdbx_seq_one_letter_code
_entity_poly.pdbx_strand_id
1 'polypeptide(L)'
;VVEKIQRTLQEVPYYDYVNSYVRPGRATLFLVLKDWAGKEAIHESWYQARKRVGDMLYTLPEGVIGPFFNDDFGDAFGSIYAFHADGFDDATMKQVLLAAREHVLALPDVSKATLLGVQDQRFYLEFSHARLAQLGLSPDQVLASLAQRNIVMPAGPVEGPRARIAARVDGSVRSIEDIGNTPASANGRTFRPGA
;
A
#
# COMPACT_ATOMS: atom_id res chain seq x y z
N VAL A 1 9.68 6.27 -17.41
CA VAL A 1 8.56 6.63 -16.50
C VAL A 1 8.71 8.04 -15.98
N VAL A 2 9.75 8.33 -15.20
CA VAL A 2 9.98 9.65 -14.56
C VAL A 2 9.94 10.80 -15.55
N GLU A 3 10.70 10.73 -16.64
CA GLU A 3 10.75 11.79 -17.66
C GLU A 3 9.36 12.11 -18.25
N LYS A 4 8.53 11.08 -18.44
CA LYS A 4 7.18 11.22 -18.99
C LYS A 4 6.28 12.01 -18.03
N ILE A 5 6.34 11.67 -16.74
CA ILE A 5 5.61 12.39 -15.68
C ILE A 5 6.14 13.82 -15.54
N GLN A 6 7.47 14.02 -15.54
CA GLN A 6 8.08 15.35 -15.48
C GLN A 6 7.59 16.25 -16.61
N ARG A 7 7.56 15.74 -17.84
CA ARG A 7 7.08 16.48 -19.01
C ARG A 7 5.62 16.89 -18.85
N THR A 8 4.78 16.01 -18.34
CA THR A 8 3.37 16.34 -18.07
C THR A 8 3.20 17.37 -16.97
N LEU A 9 4.05 17.35 -15.94
CA LEU A 9 4.03 18.33 -14.86
C LEU A 9 4.50 19.73 -15.31
N GLN A 10 5.30 19.84 -16.39
CA GLN A 10 5.70 21.14 -16.96
C GLN A 10 4.53 21.96 -17.49
N GLU A 11 3.42 21.31 -17.81
CA GLU A 11 2.21 21.96 -18.35
C GLU A 11 1.25 22.45 -17.26
N VAL A 12 1.63 22.30 -15.98
CA VAL A 12 0.83 22.76 -14.84
C VAL A 12 0.95 24.29 -14.70
N PRO A 13 -0.15 25.01 -14.40
CA PRO A 13 -0.08 26.45 -14.13
C PRO A 13 0.93 26.78 -13.04
N TYR A 14 1.63 27.91 -13.17
CA TYR A 14 2.65 28.37 -12.23
C TYR A 14 3.80 27.36 -11.99
N TYR A 15 4.03 26.42 -12.90
CA TYR A 15 5.19 25.55 -12.87
C TYR A 15 6.49 26.37 -12.78
N ASP A 16 7.36 26.01 -11.83
CA ASP A 16 8.73 26.50 -11.76
C ASP A 16 9.71 25.41 -12.20
N TYR A 17 9.81 24.34 -11.42
CA TYR A 17 10.62 23.17 -11.76
C TYR A 17 10.11 21.89 -11.09
N VAL A 18 10.62 20.75 -11.56
CA VAL A 18 10.43 19.45 -10.89
C VAL A 18 11.78 18.84 -10.53
N ASN A 19 11.99 18.61 -9.24
CA ASN A 19 13.09 17.80 -8.75
C ASN A 19 12.67 16.34 -8.72
N SER A 20 13.49 15.43 -9.24
CA SER A 20 13.23 14.00 -9.18
C SER A 20 14.32 13.27 -8.42
N TYR A 21 13.90 12.27 -7.66
CA TYR A 21 14.76 11.41 -6.87
C TYR A 21 14.44 9.96 -7.17
N VAL A 22 15.42 9.22 -7.69
CA VAL A 22 15.21 7.86 -8.19
C VAL A 22 16.10 6.88 -7.43
N ARG A 23 15.52 5.77 -7.00
CA ARG A 23 16.20 4.60 -6.43
C ARG A 23 15.62 3.33 -7.06
N PRO A 24 16.28 2.17 -6.96
CA PRO A 24 15.72 0.91 -7.45
C PRO A 24 14.28 0.69 -6.94
N GLY A 25 13.35 0.49 -7.87
CA GLY A 25 11.92 0.25 -7.58
C GLY A 25 11.10 1.47 -7.14
N ARG A 26 11.67 2.68 -7.04
CA ARG A 26 10.94 3.88 -6.59
C ARG A 26 11.47 5.17 -7.22
N ALA A 27 10.55 6.01 -7.68
CA ALA A 27 10.84 7.39 -8.06
C ALA A 27 9.93 8.35 -7.29
N THR A 28 10.49 9.46 -6.81
CA THR A 28 9.79 10.55 -6.13
C THR A 28 10.00 11.82 -6.94
N LEU A 29 8.93 12.54 -7.24
CA LEU A 29 8.97 13.81 -7.97
C LEU A 29 8.41 14.91 -7.08
N PHE A 30 9.10 16.03 -6.99
CA PHE A 30 8.71 17.22 -6.25
C PHE A 30 8.40 18.32 -7.27
N LEU A 31 7.11 18.65 -7.42
CA LEU A 31 6.67 19.79 -8.20
C LEU A 31 6.80 21.06 -7.36
N VAL A 32 7.55 22.03 -7.87
CA VAL A 32 7.70 23.35 -7.28
C VAL A 32 6.96 24.36 -8.16
N LEU A 33 6.11 25.15 -7.53
CA LEU A 33 5.39 26.26 -8.17
C LEU A 33 6.14 27.57 -7.94
N LYS A 34 5.91 28.54 -8.81
CA LYS A 34 6.47 29.89 -8.69
C LYS A 34 6.00 30.55 -7.39
N ASP A 35 6.91 31.24 -6.74
CA ASP A 35 6.74 31.91 -5.44
C ASP A 35 5.63 32.97 -5.40
N TRP A 36 5.34 33.62 -6.53
CA TRP A 36 4.28 34.62 -6.65
C TRP A 36 2.89 34.05 -6.98
N ALA A 37 2.72 32.72 -7.00
CA ALA A 37 1.42 32.10 -7.21
C ALA A 37 0.43 32.46 -6.09
N GLY A 38 -0.73 33.00 -6.45
CA GLY A 38 -1.80 33.30 -5.48
C GLY A 38 -2.42 32.04 -4.87
N LYS A 39 -3.07 32.17 -3.70
CA LYS A 39 -3.67 31.03 -2.97
C LYS A 39 -4.64 30.18 -3.81
N GLU A 40 -5.52 30.80 -4.57
CA GLU A 40 -6.47 30.11 -5.46
C GLU A 40 -5.74 29.41 -6.61
N ALA A 41 -4.70 30.06 -7.16
CA ALA A 41 -3.89 29.49 -8.23
C ALA A 41 -3.11 28.25 -7.77
N ILE A 42 -2.63 28.21 -6.53
CA ILE A 42 -1.93 27.04 -5.97
C ILE A 42 -2.86 25.82 -5.93
N HIS A 43 -4.11 25.99 -5.48
CA HIS A 43 -5.09 24.90 -5.46
C HIS A 43 -5.38 24.37 -6.86
N GLU A 44 -5.56 25.27 -7.83
CA GLU A 44 -5.74 24.90 -9.23
C GLU A 44 -4.52 24.18 -9.80
N SER A 45 -3.30 24.63 -9.48
CA SER A 45 -2.07 23.94 -9.89
C SER A 45 -1.98 22.51 -9.36
N TRP A 46 -2.32 22.28 -8.09
CA TRP A 46 -2.38 20.91 -7.52
C TRP A 46 -3.45 20.05 -8.17
N TYR A 47 -4.62 20.62 -8.44
CA TYR A 47 -5.67 19.93 -9.17
C TYR A 47 -5.21 19.55 -10.59
N GLN A 48 -4.62 20.47 -11.33
CA GLN A 48 -4.11 20.24 -12.69
C GLN A 48 -2.97 19.20 -12.71
N ALA A 49 -2.06 19.24 -11.72
CA ALA A 49 -1.02 18.23 -11.59
C ALA A 49 -1.61 16.82 -11.42
N ARG A 50 -2.56 16.65 -10.50
CA ARG A 50 -3.27 15.38 -10.28
C ARG A 50 -4.01 14.91 -11.52
N LYS A 51 -4.80 15.81 -12.11
CA LYS A 51 -5.61 15.51 -13.29
C LYS A 51 -4.74 15.06 -14.46
N ARG A 52 -3.75 15.85 -14.85
CA ARG A 52 -2.90 15.55 -16.03
C ARG A 52 -2.09 14.28 -15.86
N VAL A 53 -1.51 14.07 -14.67
CA VAL A 53 -0.76 12.84 -14.39
C VAL A 53 -1.68 11.63 -14.27
N GLY A 54 -2.89 11.80 -13.72
CA GLY A 54 -3.94 10.78 -13.70
C GLY A 54 -4.40 10.40 -15.10
N ASP A 55 -4.65 11.39 -15.96
CA ASP A 55 -5.08 11.19 -17.33
C ASP A 55 -4.05 10.38 -18.13
N MET A 56 -2.75 10.56 -17.88
CA MET A 56 -1.72 9.82 -18.61
C MET A 56 -1.37 8.43 -18.04
N LEU A 57 -2.05 7.96 -16.98
CA LEU A 57 -1.75 6.69 -16.31
C LEU A 57 -1.69 5.51 -17.27
N TYR A 58 -2.63 5.45 -18.22
CA TYR A 58 -2.70 4.39 -19.24
C TYR A 58 -1.49 4.34 -20.17
N THR A 59 -0.66 5.38 -20.16
CA THR A 59 0.54 5.49 -20.99
C THR A 59 1.81 5.02 -20.27
N LEU A 60 1.71 4.67 -18.98
CA LEU A 60 2.83 4.15 -18.20
C LEU A 60 2.99 2.64 -18.43
N PRO A 61 4.20 2.08 -18.28
CA PRO A 61 4.42 0.64 -18.39
C PRO A 61 3.61 -0.16 -17.36
N GLU A 62 3.24 -1.39 -17.72
CA GLU A 62 2.66 -2.34 -16.77
C GLU A 62 3.58 -2.57 -15.57
N GLY A 63 2.99 -2.67 -14.37
CA GLY A 63 3.72 -2.83 -13.11
C GLY A 63 4.09 -1.54 -12.39
N VAL A 64 3.83 -0.35 -12.97
CA VAL A 64 3.90 0.91 -12.22
C VAL A 64 2.73 1.01 -11.26
N ILE A 65 3.03 1.10 -9.96
CA ILE A 65 2.04 1.33 -8.89
C ILE A 65 2.09 2.81 -8.50
N GLY A 66 0.96 3.52 -8.64
CA GLY A 66 0.86 4.98 -8.52
C GLY A 66 0.69 5.66 -9.88
N PRO A 67 0.97 6.97 -10.03
CA PRO A 67 1.56 7.89 -9.06
C PRO A 67 0.62 8.24 -7.90
N PHE A 68 1.20 8.38 -6.71
CA PHE A 68 0.53 8.91 -5.54
C PHE A 68 0.88 10.38 -5.38
N PHE A 69 -0.08 11.18 -4.93
CA PHE A 69 0.10 12.62 -4.71
C PHE A 69 0.09 12.90 -3.22
N ASN A 70 0.99 13.78 -2.81
CA ASN A 70 1.04 14.34 -1.47
C ASN A 70 1.21 15.86 -1.63
N ASP A 71 0.11 16.59 -1.43
CA ASP A 71 0.05 18.05 -1.40
C ASP A 71 0.19 18.63 0.01
N ASP A 72 0.26 17.77 1.03
CA ASP A 72 0.42 18.13 2.44
C ASP A 72 1.87 18.43 2.84
N PHE A 73 2.82 18.49 1.89
CA PHE A 73 4.25 18.66 2.21
C PHE A 73 4.55 20.01 2.90
N GLY A 74 3.65 20.99 2.77
CA GLY A 74 3.72 22.28 3.47
C GLY A 74 3.12 22.29 4.88
N ASP A 75 2.54 21.18 5.34
CA ASP A 75 1.89 21.12 6.65
C ASP A 75 2.92 21.24 7.78
N ALA A 76 2.71 22.20 8.67
CA ALA A 76 3.48 22.33 9.90
C ALA A 76 2.81 21.53 11.02
N PHE A 77 3.55 20.60 11.63
CA PHE A 77 3.07 19.89 12.82
C PHE A 77 3.33 20.75 14.07
N GLY A 78 2.26 21.14 14.77
CA GLY A 78 2.36 22.00 15.96
C GLY A 78 2.83 21.28 17.23
N SER A 79 2.63 19.96 17.33
CA SER A 79 3.06 19.16 18.47
C SER A 79 3.46 17.75 18.05
N ILE A 80 4.51 17.22 18.66
CA ILE A 80 5.02 15.87 18.43
C ILE A 80 5.06 15.16 19.79
N TYR A 81 4.43 13.99 19.86
CA TYR A 81 4.40 13.14 21.05
C TYR A 81 5.15 11.84 20.76
N ALA A 82 6.09 11.48 21.63
CA ALA A 82 6.80 10.22 21.57
C ALA A 82 6.15 9.21 22.52
N PHE A 83 5.86 8.03 22.01
CA PHE A 83 5.29 6.93 22.79
C PHE A 83 6.31 5.82 22.93
N HIS A 84 6.50 5.37 24.16
CA HIS A 84 7.38 4.25 24.49
C HIS A 84 6.68 3.42 25.56
N ALA A 85 6.69 2.10 25.40
CA ALA A 85 6.23 1.18 26.42
C ALA A 85 7.09 -0.08 26.40
N ASP A 86 7.46 -0.53 27.60
CA ASP A 86 8.14 -1.81 27.79
C ASP A 86 7.15 -2.96 27.76
N GLY A 87 7.55 -4.08 27.15
CA GLY A 87 6.77 -5.32 27.15
C GLY A 87 5.63 -5.42 26.14
N PHE A 88 5.46 -4.43 25.25
CA PHE A 88 4.55 -4.50 24.11
C PHE A 88 5.32 -4.78 22.82
N ASP A 89 4.73 -5.58 21.93
CA ASP A 89 5.22 -5.68 20.57
C ASP A 89 4.79 -4.46 19.73
N ASP A 90 5.52 -4.20 18.64
CA ASP A 90 5.26 -3.07 17.75
C ASP A 90 3.83 -3.10 17.18
N ALA A 91 3.27 -4.30 17.03
CA ALA A 91 1.93 -4.53 16.52
C ALA A 91 0.85 -4.02 17.49
N THR A 92 0.95 -4.40 18.75
CA THR A 92 0.02 -3.96 19.80
C THR A 92 0.18 -2.47 20.03
N MET A 93 1.43 -1.98 20.07
CA MET A 93 1.70 -0.54 20.16
C MET A 93 1.03 0.22 19.01
N LYS A 94 1.16 -0.24 17.77
CA LYS A 94 0.49 0.36 16.59
C LYS A 94 -1.02 0.40 16.76
N GLN A 95 -1.66 -0.67 17.23
CA GLN A 95 -3.11 -0.69 17.43
C GLN A 95 -3.56 0.36 18.47
N VAL A 96 -2.84 0.47 19.58
CA VAL A 96 -3.12 1.47 20.62
C VAL A 96 -2.93 2.88 20.08
N LEU A 97 -1.85 3.13 19.33
CA LEU A 97 -1.58 4.43 18.72
C LEU A 97 -2.62 4.82 17.66
N LEU A 98 -3.12 3.85 16.89
CA LEU A 98 -4.21 4.08 15.95
C LEU A 98 -5.49 4.51 16.69
N ALA A 99 -5.85 3.83 17.79
CA ALA A 99 -6.99 4.23 18.60
C ALA A 99 -6.79 5.63 19.23
N ALA A 100 -5.59 5.94 19.71
CA ALA A 100 -5.28 7.27 20.24
C ALA A 100 -5.38 8.35 19.16
N ARG A 101 -4.88 8.08 17.95
CA ARG A 101 -5.00 8.98 16.79
C ARG A 101 -6.45 9.31 16.48
N GLU A 102 -7.35 8.33 16.47
CA GLU A 102 -8.78 8.57 16.21
C GLU A 102 -9.40 9.52 17.26
N HIS A 103 -9.05 9.36 18.53
CA HIS A 103 -9.50 10.28 19.58
C HIS A 103 -8.94 11.69 19.41
N VAL A 104 -7.66 11.82 19.01
CA VAL A 104 -7.03 13.13 18.77
C VAL A 104 -7.68 13.84 17.58
N LEU A 105 -7.99 13.12 16.50
CA LEU A 105 -8.71 13.66 15.34
C LEU A 105 -10.14 14.12 15.67
N ALA A 106 -10.75 13.60 16.74
CA ALA A 106 -12.08 14.00 17.16
C ALA A 106 -12.11 15.32 17.95
N LEU A 107 -10.96 15.87 18.32
CA LEU A 107 -10.89 17.15 19.06
C LEU A 107 -11.23 18.33 18.14
N PRO A 108 -11.97 19.33 18.65
CA PRO A 108 -12.14 20.59 17.93
C PRO A 108 -10.74 21.22 17.74
N ASP A 109 -10.46 21.69 16.53
CA ASP A 109 -9.19 22.31 16.11
C ASP A 109 -8.04 21.36 15.72
N VAL A 110 -8.25 20.03 15.73
CA VAL A 110 -7.30 19.10 15.13
C VAL A 110 -7.69 18.80 13.68
N SER A 111 -6.94 19.34 12.72
CA SER A 111 -7.13 19.03 11.29
C SER A 111 -6.43 17.76 10.85
N LYS A 112 -5.32 17.38 11.51
CA LYS A 112 -4.46 16.27 11.09
C LYS A 112 -3.71 15.64 12.26
N ALA A 113 -3.67 14.31 12.28
CA ALA A 113 -2.85 13.50 13.17
C ALA A 113 -2.19 12.36 12.38
N THR A 114 -0.88 12.19 12.55
CA THR A 114 -0.07 11.22 11.80
C THR A 114 0.80 10.43 12.77
N LEU A 115 0.87 9.11 12.58
CA LEU A 115 1.81 8.26 13.30
C LEU A 115 3.13 8.19 12.54
N LEU A 116 4.24 8.37 13.24
CA LEU A 116 5.59 8.30 12.69
C LEU A 116 6.32 7.07 13.21
N GLY A 117 7.19 6.48 12.39
CA GLY A 117 8.03 5.33 12.78
C GLY A 117 7.30 3.99 12.89
N VAL A 118 6.04 3.93 12.46
CA VAL A 118 5.23 2.70 12.51
C VAL A 118 5.75 1.71 11.48
N GLN A 119 6.07 0.49 11.93
CA GLN A 119 6.42 -0.61 11.05
C GLN A 119 5.14 -1.31 10.56
N ASP A 120 5.12 -1.69 9.28
CA ASP A 120 4.09 -2.57 8.77
C ASP A 120 4.44 -4.02 9.10
N GLN A 121 3.46 -4.77 9.59
CA GLN A 121 3.63 -6.21 9.78
C GLN A 121 3.86 -6.86 8.42
N ARG A 122 4.93 -7.66 8.34
CA ARG A 122 5.27 -8.44 7.16
C ARG A 122 5.49 -9.87 7.58
N PHE A 123 4.91 -10.80 6.82
CA PHE A 123 5.25 -12.21 6.92
C PHE A 123 6.43 -12.48 6.00
N TYR A 124 7.48 -13.06 6.57
CA TYR A 124 8.61 -13.54 5.80
C TYR A 124 8.40 -15.03 5.52
N LEU A 125 8.49 -15.40 4.24
CA LEU A 125 8.46 -16.78 3.80
C LEU A 125 9.90 -17.22 3.50
N GLU A 126 10.43 -18.07 4.36
CA GLU A 126 11.75 -18.66 4.17
C GLU A 126 11.62 -20.08 3.63
N PHE A 127 12.31 -20.36 2.52
CA PHE A 127 12.26 -21.66 1.88
C PHE A 127 13.57 -22.42 2.05
N SER A 128 13.47 -23.69 2.47
CA SER A 128 14.60 -24.61 2.40
C SER A 128 14.84 -25.02 0.96
N HIS A 129 15.97 -24.57 0.39
CA HIS A 129 16.37 -24.90 -0.98
C HIS A 129 16.51 -26.41 -1.18
N ALA A 130 17.06 -27.12 -0.20
CA ALA A 130 17.21 -28.58 -0.25
C ALA A 130 15.85 -29.29 -0.33
N ARG A 131 14.86 -28.83 0.44
CA ARG A 131 13.52 -29.41 0.46
C ARG A 131 12.75 -29.10 -0.83
N LEU A 132 12.87 -27.88 -1.35
CA LEU A 132 12.30 -27.52 -2.66
C LEU A 132 12.91 -28.37 -3.79
N ALA A 133 14.23 -28.57 -3.78
CA ALA A 133 14.92 -29.40 -4.77
C ALA A 133 14.48 -30.87 -4.72
N GLN A 134 14.32 -31.46 -3.53
CA GLN A 134 13.77 -32.82 -3.37
C GLN A 134 12.35 -32.95 -3.92
N LEU A 135 11.56 -31.89 -3.82
CA LEU A 135 10.19 -31.84 -4.33
C LEU A 135 10.12 -31.45 -5.81
N GLY A 136 11.25 -31.05 -6.43
CA GLY A 136 11.31 -30.55 -7.79
C GLY A 136 10.55 -29.23 -7.98
N LEU A 137 10.50 -28.38 -6.96
CA LEU A 137 9.75 -27.13 -6.94
C LEU A 137 10.70 -25.92 -6.97
N SER A 138 10.31 -24.84 -7.65
CA SER A 138 10.97 -23.54 -7.52
C SER A 138 10.25 -22.64 -6.51
N PRO A 139 10.95 -21.68 -5.87
CA PRO A 139 10.31 -20.69 -5.00
C PRO A 139 9.15 -19.94 -5.68
N ASP A 140 9.31 -19.57 -6.96
CA ASP A 140 8.28 -18.87 -7.73
C ASP A 140 6.99 -19.70 -7.89
N GLN A 141 7.11 -21.01 -8.06
CA GLN A 141 5.96 -21.91 -8.14
C GLN A 141 5.19 -21.98 -6.81
N VAL A 142 5.92 -21.95 -5.69
CA VAL A 142 5.30 -21.91 -4.36
C VAL A 142 4.57 -20.58 -4.14
N LEU A 143 5.24 -19.46 -4.45
CA LEU A 143 4.66 -18.12 -4.33
C LEU A 143 3.42 -17.95 -5.21
N ALA A 144 3.46 -18.42 -6.46
CA ALA A 144 2.31 -18.38 -7.36
C ALA A 144 1.12 -19.17 -6.81
N SER A 145 1.37 -20.35 -6.23
CA SER A 145 0.33 -21.18 -5.63
C SER A 145 -0.30 -20.53 -4.39
N LEU A 146 0.51 -19.92 -3.53
CA LEU A 146 0.04 -19.18 -2.37
C LEU A 146 -0.76 -17.94 -2.77
N ALA A 147 -0.28 -17.19 -3.77
CA ALA A 147 -0.97 -16.02 -4.29
C ALA A 147 -2.35 -16.35 -4.86
N GLN A 148 -2.52 -17.48 -5.56
CA GLN A 148 -3.81 -17.93 -6.09
C GLN A 148 -4.84 -18.26 -4.99
N ARG A 149 -4.38 -18.66 -3.79
CA ARG A 149 -5.27 -19.04 -2.68
C ARG A 149 -5.58 -17.90 -1.72
N ASN A 150 -4.70 -16.91 -1.62
CA ASN A 150 -4.93 -15.71 -0.81
C ASN A 150 -5.84 -14.68 -1.52
N ILE A 151 -6.44 -15.04 -2.66
CA ILE A 151 -7.46 -14.20 -3.29
C ILE A 151 -8.76 -14.40 -2.51
N VAL A 152 -9.11 -13.41 -1.68
CA VAL A 152 -10.46 -13.30 -1.12
C VAL A 152 -11.42 -13.02 -2.27
N MET A 153 -11.91 -14.07 -2.92
CA MET A 153 -13.01 -13.94 -3.88
C MET A 153 -14.31 -13.88 -3.09
N PRO A 154 -15.13 -12.82 -3.22
CA PRO A 154 -16.48 -12.86 -2.70
C PRO A 154 -17.21 -14.00 -3.42
N ALA A 155 -17.53 -15.06 -2.67
CA ALA A 155 -18.52 -16.01 -3.14
C ALA A 155 -19.81 -15.22 -3.31
N GLY A 156 -20.34 -15.18 -4.54
CA GLY A 156 -21.60 -14.49 -4.79
C GLY A 156 -22.72 -15.04 -3.88
N PRO A 157 -23.85 -14.33 -3.77
CA PRO A 157 -24.98 -14.83 -2.99
C PRO A 157 -25.46 -16.18 -3.54
N VAL A 158 -25.68 -17.13 -2.65
CA VAL A 158 -26.29 -18.43 -2.97
C VAL A 158 -27.81 -18.24 -2.92
N GLU A 159 -28.47 -18.42 -4.05
CA GLU A 159 -29.93 -18.35 -4.16
C GLU A 159 -30.54 -19.74 -3.95
N GLY A 160 -31.24 -19.91 -2.83
CA GLY A 160 -32.13 -21.04 -2.59
C GLY A 160 -33.59 -20.67 -2.88
N PRO A 161 -34.50 -21.65 -3.03
CA PRO A 161 -35.90 -21.41 -3.39
C PRO A 161 -36.70 -20.50 -2.43
N ARG A 162 -36.19 -20.26 -1.22
CA ARG A 162 -36.85 -19.48 -0.17
C ARG A 162 -35.98 -18.39 0.46
N ALA A 163 -34.69 -18.31 0.11
CA ALA A 163 -33.77 -17.36 0.73
C ALA A 163 -32.54 -17.10 -0.14
N ARG A 164 -32.08 -15.85 -0.13
CA ARG A 164 -30.78 -15.43 -0.65
C ARG A 164 -29.80 -15.38 0.51
N ILE A 165 -28.80 -16.26 0.54
CA ILE A 165 -27.80 -16.31 1.60
C ILE A 165 -26.49 -15.77 1.02
N ALA A 166 -25.98 -14.68 1.60
CA ALA A 166 -24.63 -14.21 1.28
C ALA A 166 -23.62 -15.21 1.86
N ALA A 167 -23.07 -16.08 1.02
CA ALA A 167 -21.95 -16.94 1.41
C ALA A 167 -20.66 -16.13 1.26
N ARG A 168 -19.86 -16.02 2.32
CA ARG A 168 -18.49 -15.51 2.22
C ARG A 168 -17.55 -16.65 2.55
N VAL A 169 -16.70 -17.03 1.61
CA VAL A 169 -15.59 -17.94 1.90
C VAL A 169 -14.51 -17.10 2.55
N ASP A 170 -14.28 -17.31 3.84
CA ASP A 170 -13.18 -16.67 4.56
C ASP A 170 -11.88 -17.41 4.21
N GLY A 171 -11.18 -16.90 3.20
CA GLY A 171 -9.85 -17.36 2.79
C GLY A 171 -8.73 -16.44 3.25
N SER A 172 -9.01 -15.51 4.16
CA SER A 172 -8.02 -14.52 4.59
C SER A 172 -6.94 -15.16 5.46
N VAL A 173 -5.68 -15.05 5.05
CA VAL A 173 -4.54 -15.35 5.90
C VAL A 173 -4.48 -14.33 7.04
N ARG A 174 -4.59 -14.77 8.29
CA ARG A 174 -4.56 -13.89 9.48
C ARG A 174 -3.39 -14.17 10.40
N SER A 175 -2.74 -15.32 10.26
CA SER A 175 -1.65 -15.78 11.10
C SER A 175 -0.58 -16.53 10.30
N ILE A 176 0.58 -16.76 10.93
CA ILE A 176 1.66 -17.58 10.37
C ILE A 176 1.18 -19.03 10.19
N GLU A 177 0.37 -19.52 11.13
CA GLU A 177 -0.24 -20.83 11.11
C GLU A 177 -1.18 -20.99 9.91
N ASP A 178 -1.93 -19.95 9.55
CA ASP A 178 -2.79 -19.98 8.35
C ASP A 178 -1.96 -20.12 7.07
N ILE A 179 -0.83 -19.39 6.98
CA ILE A 179 0.11 -19.52 5.85
C ILE A 179 0.69 -20.93 5.80
N GLY A 180 1.14 -21.43 6.95
CA GLY A 180 1.75 -22.75 7.06
C GLY A 180 0.79 -23.89 6.71
N ASN A 181 -0.50 -23.73 7.05
CA ASN A 181 -1.53 -24.72 6.81
C ASN A 181 -2.21 -24.60 5.44
N THR A 182 -1.99 -23.48 4.73
CA THR A 182 -2.52 -23.28 3.39
C THR A 182 -1.98 -24.38 2.47
N PRO A 183 -2.82 -25.29 1.96
CA PRO A 183 -2.34 -26.29 1.02
C PRO A 183 -1.86 -25.55 -0.22
N ALA A 184 -0.66 -25.82 -0.71
CA ALA A 184 -0.13 -25.29 -1.96
C ALA A 184 0.03 -26.44 -2.94
N SER A 185 -0.22 -26.19 -4.22
CA SER A 185 -0.11 -27.20 -5.28
C SER A 185 0.85 -26.72 -6.35
N ALA A 186 1.89 -27.52 -6.63
CA ALA A 186 2.85 -27.26 -7.68
C ALA A 186 3.33 -28.58 -8.31
N ASN A 187 3.51 -28.60 -9.64
CA ASN A 187 3.88 -29.79 -10.42
C ASN A 187 3.01 -31.03 -10.12
N GLY A 188 1.70 -30.83 -9.93
CA GLY A 188 0.73 -31.89 -9.63
C GLY A 188 0.81 -32.46 -8.20
N ARG A 189 1.65 -31.91 -7.33
CA ARG A 189 1.78 -32.31 -5.92
C ARG A 189 1.19 -31.25 -5.00
N THR A 190 0.53 -31.70 -3.94
CA THR A 190 0.01 -30.81 -2.88
C THR A 190 0.89 -30.93 -1.64
N PHE A 191 1.28 -29.79 -1.08
CA PHE A 191 2.13 -29.69 0.11
C PHE A 191 1.62 -28.56 1.02
N ARG A 192 2.13 -28.50 2.25
CA ARG A 192 1.83 -27.41 3.20
C ARG A 192 3.14 -26.68 3.51
N PRO A 193 3.21 -25.34 3.40
CA PRO A 193 4.44 -24.60 3.67
C PRO A 193 4.98 -24.76 5.09
N GLY A 194 4.11 -24.98 6.08
CA GLY A 194 4.50 -25.12 7.48
C GLY A 194 4.91 -26.54 7.89
N ALA A 195 4.89 -27.51 6.97
CA ALA A 195 5.18 -28.92 7.25
C ALA A 195 6.59 -29.34 6.79
#